data_AF-A0A944E7M5-F1
#
_entry.id   AF-A0A944E7M5-F1
#
_cell.length_a   1.000
_cell.length_b   1.000
_cell.length_c   1.000
_cell.angle_alpha   90.00
_cell.angle_beta   90.00
_cell.angle_gamma   90.00
#
_symmetry.space_group_name_H-M   'P 1'
#
loop_
_entity.id
_entity.type
_entity.pdbx_description
1 polymer ?
#
loop_
_entity_poly.entity_id
_entity_poly.type
_entity_poly.pdbx_seq_one_letter_code
_entity_poly.pdbx_strand_id
1 'polypeptide(L)'
;MSCTGSNTISFSPGLSLTAQHTRIGGSGSYSCLSTDPAVKWGRSSISGGGRNGCFFSDATTVERITWNTGEKTKVVYHLGTVQQVAGQAVVLVVGRVVEGRFKGRTVTSPGLQTVLNPLECASKGGVERITGPSTLLIV
;
A
#
# COMPACT_ATOMS: atom_id res chain seq x y z
N MET A 1 -6.01 -9.48 13.47
CA MET A 1 -4.53 -9.54 13.49
C MET A 1 -3.99 -8.18 13.14
N SER A 2 -3.00 -7.69 13.86
CA SER A 2 -2.35 -6.39 13.60
C SER A 2 -0.88 -6.60 13.28
N CYS A 3 -0.39 -6.04 12.19
CA CYS A 3 1.03 -6.06 11.86
C CYS A 3 1.54 -4.66 11.61
N THR A 4 2.75 -4.37 12.07
CA THR A 4 3.43 -3.09 11.87
C THR A 4 4.75 -3.31 11.17
N GLY A 5 5.17 -2.35 10.35
CA GLY A 5 6.34 -2.51 9.52
C GLY A 5 6.62 -1.33 8.64
N SER A 6 7.25 -1.58 7.50
CA SER A 6 7.56 -0.56 6.50
C SER A 6 7.29 -1.07 5.09
N ASN A 7 6.89 -0.14 4.24
CA ASN A 7 6.60 -0.37 2.83
C ASN A 7 7.41 0.57 1.97
N THR A 8 7.80 0.10 0.79
CA THR A 8 8.35 0.90 -0.30
C THR A 8 7.50 0.71 -1.52
N ILE A 9 6.99 1.81 -2.08
CA ILE A 9 6.15 1.82 -3.28
C ILE A 9 6.86 2.63 -4.35
N SER A 10 6.85 2.15 -5.59
CA SER A 10 7.38 2.82 -6.77
C SER A 10 6.28 3.09 -7.80
N PHE A 11 6.49 4.15 -8.56
CA PHE A 11 5.56 4.69 -9.55
C PHE A 11 6.28 4.87 -10.88
N SER A 12 5.70 4.37 -11.98
CA SER A 12 6.25 4.57 -13.33
C SER A 12 5.13 4.82 -14.34
N PRO A 13 5.05 6.02 -14.96
CA PRO A 13 5.81 7.24 -14.64
C PRO A 13 5.53 7.74 -13.21
N GLY A 14 6.43 8.59 -12.68
CA GLY A 14 6.28 9.20 -11.36
C GLY A 14 4.98 9.99 -11.20
N LEU A 15 4.53 10.14 -9.96
CA LEU A 15 3.32 10.90 -9.63
C LEU A 15 3.56 12.40 -9.87
N SER A 16 2.68 13.03 -10.63
CA SER A 16 2.73 14.48 -10.85
C SER A 16 1.48 15.17 -10.28
N LEU A 17 1.41 16.49 -10.41
CA LEU A 17 0.21 17.28 -10.07
C LEU A 17 -1.03 16.80 -10.86
N THR A 18 -0.84 16.37 -12.11
CA THR A 18 -1.93 15.91 -12.97
C THR A 18 -1.96 14.38 -13.01
N ALA A 19 -3.11 13.80 -12.66
CA ALA A 19 -3.24 12.36 -12.63
C ALA A 19 -3.08 11.72 -14.02
N GLN A 20 -2.22 10.71 -14.11
CA GLN A 20 -1.86 9.98 -15.34
C GLN A 20 -1.83 8.48 -15.11
N HIS A 21 -1.80 7.70 -16.20
CA HIS A 21 -1.66 6.25 -16.08
C HIS A 21 -0.28 5.88 -15.56
N THR A 22 -0.25 5.29 -14.36
CA THR A 22 0.97 4.96 -13.62
C THR A 22 0.92 3.51 -13.16
N ARG A 23 2.02 2.78 -13.37
CA ARG A 23 2.26 1.46 -12.79
C ARG A 23 2.74 1.63 -11.35
N ILE A 24 2.21 0.79 -10.47
CA ILE A 24 2.56 0.75 -9.06
C ILE A 24 3.28 -0.58 -8.80
N GLY A 25 4.47 -0.50 -8.22
CA GLY A 25 5.21 -1.63 -7.69
C GLY A 25 5.53 -1.39 -6.22
N GLY A 26 5.82 -2.44 -5.46
CA GLY A 26 6.27 -2.24 -4.10
C GLY A 26 6.59 -3.50 -3.33
N SER A 27 7.12 -3.30 -2.14
CA SER A 27 7.41 -4.36 -1.18
C SER A 27 7.16 -3.89 0.24
N GLY A 28 6.80 -4.84 1.10
CA GLY A 28 6.55 -4.60 2.52
C GLY A 28 7.21 -5.66 3.40
N SER A 29 7.49 -5.29 4.64
CA SER A 29 7.95 -6.20 5.68
C SER A 29 7.29 -5.84 6.99
N TYR A 30 6.68 -6.82 7.64
CA TYR A 30 5.81 -6.60 8.79
C TYR A 30 6.11 -7.59 9.92
N SER A 31 6.05 -7.10 11.15
CA SER A 31 5.98 -7.88 12.39
C SER A 31 4.53 -7.90 12.88
N CYS A 32 4.04 -9.06 13.28
CA CYS A 32 2.62 -9.29 13.54
C CYS A 32 2.33 -9.69 14.99
N LEU A 33 1.26 -9.11 15.52
CA LEU A 33 0.57 -9.54 16.73
C LEU A 33 -0.76 -10.17 16.31
N SER A 34 -0.87 -11.48 16.53
CA SER A 34 -1.98 -12.32 16.10
C SER A 34 -2.49 -13.17 17.26
N THR A 35 -3.77 -13.53 17.23
CA THR A 35 -4.33 -14.55 18.12
C THR A 35 -3.81 -15.95 17.79
N ASP A 36 -3.37 -16.17 16.55
CA ASP A 36 -2.59 -17.34 16.16
C ASP A 36 -1.08 -17.03 16.36
N PRO A 37 -0.42 -17.61 17.38
CA PRO A 37 0.98 -17.32 17.70
C PRO A 37 1.96 -17.87 16.65
N ALA A 38 1.51 -18.71 15.71
CA ALA A 38 2.35 -19.20 14.62
C ALA A 38 2.71 -18.10 13.62
N VAL A 39 1.84 -17.10 13.44
CA VAL A 39 2.06 -15.97 12.51
C VAL A 39 2.73 -14.82 13.26
N LYS A 40 4.03 -14.63 13.01
CA LYS A 40 4.88 -13.64 13.69
C LYS A 40 5.34 -12.51 12.78
N TRP A 41 5.48 -12.78 11.49
CA TRP A 41 5.90 -11.77 10.52
C TRP A 41 5.45 -12.16 9.10
N GLY A 42 5.42 -11.18 8.22
CA GLY A 42 5.10 -11.36 6.80
C GLY A 42 5.92 -10.43 5.91
N ARG A 43 6.21 -10.87 4.70
CA ARG A 43 6.78 -10.02 3.64
C ARG A 43 5.78 -9.91 2.51
N SER A 44 5.68 -8.74 1.89
CA SER A 44 4.75 -8.54 0.80
C SER A 44 5.41 -8.01 -0.47
N SER A 45 4.78 -8.33 -1.59
CA SER A 45 5.00 -7.70 -2.88
C SER A 45 3.70 -7.10 -3.40
N ILE A 46 3.79 -5.88 -3.92
CA ILE A 46 2.66 -5.08 -4.37
C ILE A 46 2.83 -4.82 -5.86
N SER A 47 1.77 -5.02 -6.63
CA SER A 47 1.73 -4.64 -8.03
C SER A 47 0.35 -4.16 -8.44
N GLY A 48 0.30 -3.24 -9.40
CA GLY A 48 -0.95 -2.72 -9.92
C GLY A 48 -0.74 -1.44 -10.71
N GLY A 49 -1.79 -0.63 -10.76
CA GLY A 49 -1.73 0.65 -11.44
C GLY A 49 -3.12 1.16 -11.79
N GLY A 50 -3.11 2.31 -12.44
CA GLY A 50 -4.31 3.04 -12.83
C GLY A 50 -3.97 4.51 -12.99
N ARG A 51 -4.97 5.37 -12.86
CA ARG A 51 -4.79 6.81 -12.99
C ARG A 51 -4.39 7.41 -11.65
N ASN A 52 -3.13 7.82 -11.52
CA ASN A 52 -2.57 8.34 -10.27
C ASN A 52 -1.90 9.70 -10.48
N GLY A 53 -2.03 10.55 -9.47
CA GLY A 53 -1.28 11.79 -9.28
C GLY A 53 -1.10 12.03 -7.78
N CYS A 54 -0.44 13.11 -7.40
CA CYS A 54 -0.17 13.38 -5.98
C CYS A 54 -1.42 13.63 -5.13
N PHE A 55 -2.54 13.99 -5.77
CA PHE A 55 -3.79 14.36 -5.09
C PHE A 55 -4.99 13.48 -5.51
N PHE A 56 -4.77 12.48 -6.36
CA PHE A 56 -5.83 11.64 -6.91
C PHE A 56 -5.29 10.25 -7.21
N SER A 57 -6.06 9.22 -6.87
CA SER A 57 -5.79 7.86 -7.29
C SER A 57 -7.10 7.19 -7.73
N ASP A 58 -7.05 6.53 -8.87
CA ASP A 58 -8.05 5.57 -9.33
C ASP A 58 -7.25 4.39 -9.87
N ALA A 59 -6.92 3.48 -8.95
CA ALA A 59 -6.00 2.40 -9.23
C ALA A 59 -6.39 1.16 -8.45
N THR A 60 -6.11 0.01 -9.05
CA THR A 60 -6.25 -1.28 -8.37
C THR A 60 -4.86 -1.85 -8.13
N THR A 61 -4.60 -2.29 -6.90
CA THR A 61 -3.36 -2.95 -6.53
C THR A 61 -3.62 -4.30 -5.89
N VAL A 62 -2.67 -5.20 -6.09
CA VAL A 62 -2.67 -6.55 -5.53
C VAL A 62 -1.45 -6.68 -4.65
N GLU A 63 -1.67 -6.95 -3.37
CA GLU A 63 -0.61 -7.29 -2.42
C GLU A 63 -0.59 -8.80 -2.19
N ARG A 64 0.58 -9.40 -2.36
CA ARG A 64 0.84 -10.81 -2.06
C ARG A 64 1.72 -10.88 -0.84
N ILE A 65 1.17 -11.37 0.26
CA ILE A 65 1.88 -11.53 1.52
C ILE A 65 2.31 -12.99 1.66
N THR A 66 3.57 -13.21 2.00
CA THR A 66 4.10 -14.52 2.42
C THR A 66 4.42 -14.44 3.91
N TRP A 67 3.78 -15.31 4.68
CA TRP A 67 3.94 -15.38 6.13
C TRP A 67 5.15 -16.23 6.51
N ASN A 68 5.63 -16.07 7.74
CA ASN A 68 6.71 -16.91 8.30
C ASN A 68 6.37 -18.40 8.35
N THR A 69 5.09 -18.75 8.30
CA THR A 69 4.59 -20.14 8.22
C THR A 69 4.69 -20.74 6.81
N GLY A 70 5.06 -19.94 5.81
CA GLY A 70 5.09 -20.34 4.39
C GLY A 70 3.76 -20.15 3.66
N GLU A 71 2.67 -19.91 4.40
CA GLU A 71 1.36 -19.62 3.84
C GLU A 71 1.36 -18.27 3.11
N LYS A 72 0.46 -18.13 2.14
CA LYS A 72 0.32 -16.92 1.32
C LYS A 72 -1.06 -16.32 1.47
N THR A 73 -1.14 -15.00 1.31
CA THR A 73 -2.38 -14.21 1.32
C THR A 73 -2.34 -13.28 0.12
N LYS A 74 -3.44 -13.18 -0.62
CA LYS A 74 -3.59 -12.22 -1.71
C LYS A 74 -4.70 -11.24 -1.38
N VAL A 75 -4.34 -9.96 -1.31
CA VAL A 75 -5.24 -8.85 -1.03
C VAL A 75 -5.43 -8.03 -2.30
N VAL A 76 -6.66 -7.66 -2.59
CA VAL A 76 -6.98 -6.69 -3.65
C VAL A 76 -7.45 -5.41 -3.00
N TYR A 77 -6.86 -4.30 -3.43
CA TYR A 77 -7.18 -2.95 -2.98
C TYR A 77 -7.71 -2.12 -4.14
N HIS A 78 -8.74 -1.34 -3.86
CA HIS A 78 -9.24 -0.31 -4.77
C HIS A 78 -8.91 1.05 -4.15
N LEU A 79 -8.05 1.81 -4.84
CA LEU A 79 -7.65 3.14 -4.44
C LEU A 79 -8.61 4.15 -5.04
N GLY A 80 -9.09 5.07 -4.21
CA GLY A 80 -9.91 6.20 -4.62
C GLY A 80 -9.26 7.50 -4.15
N THR A 81 -9.97 8.28 -3.35
CA THR A 81 -9.49 9.60 -2.94
C THR A 81 -8.26 9.53 -2.03
N VAL A 82 -7.18 10.21 -2.45
CA VAL A 82 -6.02 10.50 -1.60
C VAL A 82 -6.32 11.80 -0.87
N GLN A 83 -6.69 11.72 0.41
CA GLN A 83 -6.87 12.93 1.22
C GLN A 83 -5.52 13.40 1.77
N GLN A 84 -5.17 14.65 1.46
CA GLN A 84 -4.04 15.33 2.07
C GLN A 84 -4.53 16.07 3.31
N VAL A 85 -4.14 15.63 4.50
CA VAL A 85 -4.41 16.35 5.76
C VAL A 85 -3.13 17.05 6.16
N ALA A 86 -3.14 18.38 6.25
CA ALA A 86 -1.96 19.19 6.58
C ALA A 86 -0.73 18.92 5.68
N GLY A 87 -0.96 18.63 4.38
CA GLY A 87 0.10 18.29 3.41
C GLY A 87 0.61 16.85 3.51
N GLN A 88 0.06 16.03 4.40
CA GLN A 88 0.40 14.61 4.52
C GLN A 88 -0.57 13.77 3.71
N ALA A 89 -0.06 12.93 2.81
CA ALA A 89 -0.90 12.02 2.05
C ALA A 89 -1.33 10.90 3.00
N VAL A 90 -2.59 10.93 3.43
CA VAL A 90 -3.15 9.81 4.19
C VAL A 90 -3.98 8.98 3.21
N VAL A 91 -3.42 7.85 2.81
CA VAL A 91 -4.15 6.89 1.98
C VAL A 91 -4.67 5.80 2.89
N LEU A 92 -5.90 5.92 3.38
CA LEU A 92 -6.55 4.77 4.01
C LEU A 92 -6.98 3.80 2.90
N VAL A 93 -6.33 2.64 2.84
CA VAL A 93 -6.63 1.62 1.86
C VAL A 93 -7.40 0.49 2.53
N VAL A 94 -8.61 0.23 2.03
CA VAL A 94 -9.41 -0.92 2.40
C VAL A 94 -9.34 -1.94 1.27
N GLY A 95 -8.97 -3.17 1.59
CA GLY A 95 -8.88 -4.26 0.65
C GLY A 95 -9.53 -5.53 1.18
N ARG A 96 -9.65 -6.51 0.30
CA ARG A 96 -10.21 -7.82 0.64
C ARG A 96 -9.23 -8.93 0.33
N VAL A 97 -9.14 -9.90 1.24
CA VAL A 97 -8.39 -11.12 0.96
C VAL A 97 -9.20 -11.99 0.01
N VAL A 98 -8.71 -12.15 -1.22
CA VAL A 98 -9.39 -12.93 -2.26
C VAL A 98 -8.91 -14.38 -2.29
N GLU A 99 -7.66 -14.64 -1.89
CA GLU A 99 -7.04 -15.96 -1.93
C GLU A 99 -6.09 -16.18 -0.74
N GLY A 100 -5.93 -17.45 -0.36
CA GLY A 100 -4.95 -17.89 0.64
C GLY A 100 -5.41 -17.75 2.08
N ARG A 101 -4.43 -17.67 3.00
CA ARG A 101 -4.69 -17.52 4.42
C ARG A 101 -5.48 -16.24 4.67
N PHE A 102 -6.47 -16.31 5.57
CA PHE A 102 -7.41 -15.22 5.86
C PHE A 102 -8.38 -14.87 4.71
N LYS A 103 -8.61 -15.76 3.74
CA LYS A 103 -9.59 -15.56 2.66
C LYS A 103 -10.95 -15.08 3.20
N GLY A 104 -11.50 -14.06 2.56
CA GLY A 104 -12.79 -13.45 2.91
C GLY A 104 -12.70 -12.33 3.96
N ARG A 105 -11.59 -12.23 4.69
CA ARG A 105 -11.32 -11.17 5.67
C ARG A 105 -11.07 -9.82 4.98
N THR A 106 -11.31 -8.76 5.72
CA THR A 106 -11.02 -7.39 5.26
C THR A 106 -9.65 -6.99 5.77
N VAL A 107 -8.86 -6.34 4.91
CA VAL A 107 -7.56 -5.79 5.27
C VAL A 107 -7.67 -4.28 5.21
N THR A 108 -7.34 -3.65 6.32
CA THR A 108 -7.22 -2.20 6.40
C THR A 108 -5.75 -1.88 6.53
N SER A 109 -5.22 -1.14 5.59
CA SER A 109 -3.88 -0.57 5.67
C SER A 109 -4.05 0.94 5.74
N PRO A 110 -3.81 1.61 6.87
CA PRO A 110 -3.42 3.01 6.80
C PRO A 110 -2.13 3.01 5.97
N GLY A 111 -2.28 3.30 4.68
CA GLY A 111 -1.19 3.41 3.73
C GLY A 111 -0.19 4.44 4.21
N LEU A 112 1.05 4.34 3.71
CA LEU A 112 2.16 5.19 4.10
C LEU A 112 1.68 6.61 4.39
N GLN A 113 1.78 7.02 5.65
CA GLN A 113 1.65 8.41 6.05
C GLN A 113 2.93 9.13 5.61
N THR A 114 3.14 9.25 4.31
CA THR A 114 4.26 9.99 3.75
C THR A 114 3.73 11.29 3.16
N VAL A 115 4.27 12.39 3.67
CA VAL A 115 4.09 13.72 3.11
C VAL A 115 4.62 13.70 1.69
N LEU A 116 3.73 13.79 0.69
CA LEU A 116 4.15 14.02 -0.68
C LEU A 116 4.50 15.49 -0.80
N ASN A 117 5.78 15.79 -1.05
CA ASN A 117 6.23 17.17 -1.21
C ASN A 117 5.60 17.76 -2.49
N PRO A 118 4.77 18.82 -2.41
CA PRO A 118 4.14 19.43 -3.59
C PRO A 118 5.16 19.90 -4.64
N LEU A 119 6.37 20.27 -4.22
CA LEU A 119 7.46 20.66 -5.14
C LEU A 119 7.98 19.45 -5.93
N GLU A 120 8.05 18.26 -5.33
CA GLU A 120 8.45 17.04 -6.04
C GLU A 120 7.40 16.65 -7.07
N CYS A 121 6.10 16.82 -6.75
CA CYS A 121 5.00 16.59 -7.68
C CYS A 121 5.01 17.53 -8.90
N ALA A 122 5.56 18.74 -8.74
CA ALA A 122 5.73 19.72 -9.81
C ALA A 122 7.03 19.51 -10.62
N SER A 123 7.92 18.64 -10.15
CA SER A 123 9.18 18.34 -10.85
C SER A 123 8.93 17.54 -12.13
N LYS A 124 9.89 17.59 -13.06
CA LYS A 124 9.80 16.89 -14.36
C LYS A 124 9.66 15.36 -14.21
N GLY A 125 10.22 14.77 -13.14
CA GLY A 125 10.12 13.33 -12.85
C GLY A 125 8.95 12.95 -11.94
N GLY A 126 8.38 13.92 -11.22
CA GLY A 126 7.38 13.64 -10.20
C GLY A 126 7.92 12.80 -9.03
N VAL A 127 7.02 12.21 -8.26
CA VAL A 127 7.37 11.29 -7.18
C VAL A 127 7.42 9.86 -7.72
N GLU A 128 8.62 9.31 -7.87
CA GLU A 128 8.82 7.96 -8.41
C GLU A 128 8.82 6.87 -7.32
N ARG A 129 9.06 7.24 -6.06
CA ARG A 129 9.17 6.30 -4.96
C ARG A 129 8.82 6.94 -3.62
N ILE A 130 8.11 6.19 -2.80
CA ILE A 130 7.85 6.51 -1.39
C ILE A 130 8.24 5.34 -0.50
N THR A 131 8.79 5.63 0.67
CA THR A 131 9.13 4.65 1.70
C THR A 131 8.68 5.18 3.06
N GLY A 132 8.10 4.33 3.89
CA GLY A 132 7.56 4.78 5.17
C GLY A 132 6.96 3.66 6.01
N PRO A 133 6.56 3.98 7.25
CA PRO A 133 5.90 3.05 8.13
C PRO A 133 4.54 2.63 7.56
N SER A 134 4.14 1.38 7.84
CA SER A 134 2.87 0.81 7.42
C SER A 134 2.30 -0.07 8.52
N THR A 135 0.98 -0.10 8.63
CA THR A 135 0.25 -1.05 9.49
C THR A 135 -0.71 -1.86 8.64
N LEU A 136 -0.84 -3.16 8.93
CA LEU A 136 -1.84 -4.04 8.34
C LEU A 136 -2.77 -4.56 9.43
N LEU A 137 -4.05 -4.23 9.32
CA LEU A 137 -5.10 -4.75 10.19
C LEU A 137 -5.96 -5.73 9.39
N ILE A 138 -5.94 -7.01 9.77
CA ILE A 138 -6.80 -8.05 9.18
C ILE A 138 -7.92 -8.38 10.17
N VAL A 139 -9.17 -8.14 9.77
CA VAL A 139 -10.40 -8.37 10.56
C VAL A 139 -11.34 -9.36 9.92
#